data_AF-A0A2V2Q165-F1
#
_entry.id   AF-A0A2V2Q165-F1
#
_cell.length_a   1.000
_cell.length_b   1.000
_cell.length_c   1.000
_cell.angle_alpha   90.00
_cell.angle_beta   90.00
_cell.angle_gamma   90.00
#
_symmetry.space_group_name_H-M   'P 1'
#
loop_
_entity.id
_entity.type
_entity.pdbx_description
1 polymer ?
#
loop_
_entity_poly.entity_id
_entity_poly.type
_entity_poly.pdbx_seq_one_letter_code
_entity_poly.pdbx_strand_id
1 'polypeptide(L)'
;MFMRLAADATNPFAPFGLPGEPGTDAFWAAARSPRPVPADGGWTALFLWRGSPAVLDFESWSGPVPLLRWEDTDCWYAEVPMPARLRVTYRFLVDGEPRADPLNPAGAGGDRSIAATPDAPPQPHWAIAWKY
;
A
#
# COMPACT_ATOMS: atom_id res chain seq x y z
N MET A 1 -3.30 7.71 -26.67
CA MET A 1 -3.66 6.29 -26.44
C MET A 1 -2.38 5.49 -26.52
N PHE A 2 -1.75 5.21 -25.38
CA PHE A 2 -0.55 4.38 -25.35
C PHE A 2 -0.96 2.99 -24.87
N MET A 3 -1.08 2.09 -25.83
CA MET A 3 -1.23 0.67 -25.60
C MET A 3 0.18 0.15 -25.29
N ARG A 4 0.45 -0.22 -24.03
CA ARG A 4 1.72 -0.87 -23.68
C ARG A 4 1.57 -2.36 -23.98
N LEU A 5 2.22 -2.78 -25.06
CA LEU A 5 2.42 -4.19 -25.41
C LEU A 5 3.03 -4.93 -24.21
N ALA A 6 2.47 -6.10 -23.91
CA ALA A 6 2.96 -7.04 -22.90
C ALA A 6 4.42 -7.40 -23.23
N ALA A 7 5.35 -6.81 -22.48
CA ALA A 7 6.72 -7.28 -22.40
C ALA A 7 6.79 -8.10 -21.11
N ASP A 8 7.21 -9.37 -21.23
CA ASP A 8 7.53 -10.34 -20.18
C ASP A 8 7.22 -9.87 -18.76
N ALA A 9 6.25 -10.53 -18.10
CA ALA A 9 5.71 -10.29 -16.76
C ALA A 9 6.78 -10.36 -15.65
N THR A 10 7.76 -9.48 -15.75
CA THR A 10 8.76 -9.16 -14.77
C THR A 10 8.00 -8.50 -13.64
N ASN A 11 8.02 -9.13 -12.47
CA ASN A 11 7.32 -8.69 -11.27
C ASN A 11 7.20 -7.14 -11.21
N PRO A 12 5.98 -6.58 -11.34
CA PRO A 12 5.76 -5.13 -11.45
C PRO A 12 6.20 -4.39 -10.18
N PHE A 13 6.35 -5.12 -9.07
CA PHE A 13 6.71 -4.58 -7.77
C PHE A 13 8.21 -4.66 -7.48
N ALA A 14 9.03 -5.10 -8.44
CA ALA A 14 10.49 -5.07 -8.34
C ALA A 14 11.07 -3.67 -8.06
N PRO A 15 10.56 -2.55 -8.63
CA PRO A 15 11.01 -1.21 -8.27
C PRO A 15 10.78 -0.87 -6.79
N PHE A 16 9.76 -1.45 -6.17
CA PHE A 16 9.46 -1.33 -4.74
C PHE A 16 10.26 -2.32 -3.88
N GLY A 17 11.24 -3.03 -4.47
CA GLY A 17 12.13 -3.98 -3.81
C GLY A 17 11.42 -5.24 -3.29
N LEU A 18 10.26 -5.59 -3.84
CA LEU A 18 9.47 -6.73 -3.40
C LEU A 18 9.75 -7.94 -4.30
N PRO A 19 10.38 -9.03 -3.81
CA PRO A 19 10.74 -10.17 -4.62
C PRO A 19 9.56 -11.14 -4.83
N GLY A 20 9.75 -12.11 -5.73
CA GLY A 20 8.78 -13.18 -6.00
C GLY A 20 7.71 -12.78 -7.01
N GLU A 21 6.85 -13.74 -7.35
CA GLU A 21 5.73 -13.51 -8.26
C GLU A 21 4.50 -13.07 -7.45
N PRO A 22 3.81 -11.97 -7.81
CA PRO A 22 2.68 -11.49 -7.04
C PRO A 22 1.56 -12.54 -6.90
N GLY A 23 0.97 -12.62 -5.71
CA GLY A 23 -0.05 -13.61 -5.39
C GLY A 23 0.48 -14.96 -4.89
N THR A 24 1.78 -15.23 -5.01
CA THR A 24 2.39 -16.44 -4.44
C THR A 24 2.61 -16.32 -2.93
N ASP A 25 2.69 -17.44 -2.23
CA ASP A 25 2.97 -17.43 -0.79
C ASP A 25 4.36 -16.84 -0.47
N ALA A 26 5.35 -17.06 -1.34
CA ALA A 26 6.68 -16.46 -1.19
C ALA A 26 6.62 -14.93 -1.26
N PHE A 27 5.83 -14.39 -2.18
CA PHE A 27 5.57 -12.96 -2.30
C PHE A 27 4.90 -12.42 -1.03
N TRP A 28 3.84 -13.07 -0.56
CA TRP A 28 3.10 -12.63 0.61
C TRP A 28 3.90 -12.73 1.91
N ALA A 29 4.78 -13.71 2.04
CA ALA A 29 5.70 -13.81 3.18
C ALA A 29 6.66 -12.60 3.26
N ALA A 30 7.14 -12.12 2.10
CA ALA A 30 8.03 -10.97 1.99
C ALA A 30 7.29 -9.61 2.04
N ALA A 31 6.00 -9.60 1.73
CA ALA A 31 5.22 -8.38 1.59
C ALA A 31 5.09 -7.60 2.91
N ARG A 32 5.37 -6.31 2.83
CA ARG A 32 5.01 -5.28 3.83
C ARG A 32 4.45 -4.10 3.06
N SER A 33 3.46 -3.41 3.59
CA SER A 33 2.78 -2.29 2.94
C SER A 33 2.52 -1.17 3.95
N PRO A 34 2.56 0.11 3.55
CA PRO A 34 2.96 0.59 2.23
C PRO A 34 4.48 0.52 2.00
N ARG A 35 4.92 0.38 0.74
CA ARG A 35 6.35 0.47 0.35
C ARG A 35 6.61 1.75 -0.45
N PRO A 36 7.29 2.76 0.14
CA PRO A 36 7.63 3.98 -0.58
C PRO A 36 8.92 3.83 -1.38
N VAL A 37 8.94 4.41 -2.59
CA VAL A 37 10.15 4.66 -3.38
C VAL A 37 10.25 6.15 -3.72
N PRO A 38 11.45 6.72 -3.84
CA PRO A 38 11.61 8.13 -4.20
C PRO A 38 10.94 8.45 -5.54
N ALA A 39 10.30 9.61 -5.63
CA ALA A 39 9.70 10.16 -6.84
C ALA A 39 9.89 11.68 -6.89
N ASP A 40 9.63 12.30 -8.05
CA ASP A 40 9.75 13.75 -8.18
C ASP A 40 8.79 14.48 -7.23
N GLY A 41 9.36 15.25 -6.29
CA GLY A 41 8.59 16.02 -5.31
C GLY A 41 8.05 15.22 -4.11
N GLY A 42 8.44 13.95 -3.96
CA GLY A 42 8.02 13.13 -2.83
C GLY A 42 8.34 11.66 -3.03
N TRP A 43 7.30 10.84 -2.92
CA TRP A 43 7.39 9.38 -2.95
C TRP A 43 6.26 8.80 -3.77
N THR A 44 6.48 7.63 -4.38
CA THR A 44 5.38 6.76 -4.80
C THR A 44 5.31 5.61 -3.81
N ALA A 45 4.14 5.37 -3.22
CA ALA A 45 3.93 4.30 -2.27
C ALA A 45 3.08 3.18 -2.88
N LEU A 46 3.59 1.95 -2.85
CA LEU A 46 2.83 0.75 -3.18
C LEU A 46 2.05 0.28 -1.97
N PHE A 47 0.72 0.22 -2.10
CA PHE A 47 -0.20 -0.42 -1.17
C PHE A 47 -0.60 -1.78 -1.70
N LEU A 48 -0.69 -2.78 -0.81
CA LEU A 48 -1.01 -4.16 -1.16
C LEU A 48 -2.15 -4.69 -0.31
N TRP A 49 -3.01 -5.50 -0.92
CA TRP A 49 -4.10 -6.20 -0.26
C TRP A 49 -4.20 -7.63 -0.82
N ARG A 50 -4.27 -8.62 0.08
CA ARG A 50 -4.47 -10.03 -0.29
C ARG A 50 -5.96 -10.38 -0.17
N GLY A 51 -6.55 -10.86 -1.25
CA GLY A 51 -7.91 -11.40 -1.25
C GLY A 51 -8.80 -10.84 -2.36
N SER A 52 -9.77 -10.03 -1.97
CA SER A 52 -10.88 -9.56 -2.81
C SER A 52 -10.74 -8.08 -3.23
N PRO A 53 -11.58 -7.57 -4.15
CA PRO A 53 -11.58 -6.16 -4.51
C PRO A 53 -11.71 -5.27 -3.29
N ALA A 54 -10.93 -4.19 -3.26
CA ALA A 54 -10.97 -3.22 -2.17
C ALA A 54 -10.72 -1.80 -2.70
N VAL A 55 -11.10 -0.82 -1.89
CA VAL A 55 -10.78 0.59 -2.11
C VAL A 55 -9.88 1.06 -0.97
N LEU A 56 -8.77 1.71 -1.32
CA LEU A 56 -7.90 2.39 -0.37
C LEU A 56 -8.50 3.75 -0.03
N ASP A 57 -8.84 3.97 1.23
CA ASP A 57 -9.47 5.21 1.71
C ASP A 57 -8.56 5.92 2.70
N PHE A 58 -8.34 7.23 2.48
CA PHE A 58 -7.51 8.10 3.31
C PHE A 58 -8.38 9.12 4.03
N GLU A 59 -8.21 9.26 5.35
CA GLU A 59 -9.17 10.04 6.15
C GLU A 59 -9.15 11.55 5.90
N SER A 60 -8.04 12.13 5.41
CA SER A 60 -7.89 13.60 5.41
C SER A 60 -6.96 14.15 4.32
N TRP A 61 -6.71 13.41 3.24
CA TRP A 61 -5.72 13.86 2.24
C TRP A 61 -6.11 13.61 0.78
N SER A 62 -6.45 12.39 0.38
CA SER A 62 -6.86 12.09 -1.00
C SER A 62 -8.26 11.50 -1.06
N GLY A 63 -8.88 11.54 -2.23
CA GLY A 63 -10.07 10.74 -2.49
C GLY A 63 -9.75 9.23 -2.45
N PRO A 64 -10.78 8.36 -2.38
CA PRO A 64 -10.61 6.92 -2.37
C PRO A 64 -9.95 6.42 -3.67
N VAL A 65 -9.07 5.43 -3.56
CA VAL A 65 -8.30 4.86 -4.66
C VAL A 65 -8.69 3.38 -4.85
N PRO A 66 -9.39 3.02 -5.93
CA PRO A 66 -9.69 1.61 -6.23
C PRO A 66 -8.40 0.81 -6.45
N LEU A 67 -8.32 -0.39 -5.87
CA LEU A 67 -7.19 -1.28 -6.12
C LEU A 67 -7.34 -1.97 -7.48
N LEU A 68 -6.20 -2.18 -8.14
CA LEU A 68 -6.09 -2.99 -9.34
C LEU A 68 -5.74 -4.43 -8.96
N ARG A 69 -6.33 -5.39 -9.66
CA ARG A 69 -5.96 -6.80 -9.51
C ARG A 69 -4.72 -7.10 -10.37
N TRP A 70 -3.75 -7.79 -9.79
CA TRP A 70 -2.67 -8.39 -10.56
C TRP A 70 -3.16 -9.70 -11.19
N GLU A 71 -3.39 -9.65 -12.51
CA GLU A 71 -3.88 -10.78 -13.30
C GLU A 71 -5.08 -11.46 -12.61
N ASP A 72 -5.11 -12.80 -12.58
CA ASP A 72 -6.13 -13.59 -11.91
C ASP A 72 -5.73 -14.06 -10.49
N THR A 73 -4.80 -13.35 -9.85
CA THR A 73 -4.29 -13.72 -8.51
C THR A 73 -5.12 -13.14 -7.37
N ASP A 74 -4.74 -13.38 -6.12
CA ASP A 74 -5.32 -12.74 -4.93
C ASP A 74 -4.63 -11.40 -4.58
N CYS A 75 -3.74 -10.90 -5.44
CA CYS A 75 -2.99 -9.68 -5.20
C CYS A 75 -3.68 -8.45 -5.79
N TRP A 76 -4.08 -7.54 -4.88
CA TRP A 76 -4.66 -6.24 -5.19
C TRP A 76 -3.68 -5.14 -4.78
N TYR A 77 -3.55 -4.10 -5.59
CA TYR A 77 -2.57 -3.06 -5.36
C TYR A 77 -2.99 -1.67 -5.83
N ALA A 78 -2.36 -0.65 -5.25
CA ALA A 78 -2.38 0.71 -5.76
C ALA A 78 -1.01 1.36 -5.58
N GLU A 79 -0.56 2.08 -6.60
CA GLU A 79 0.58 2.99 -6.52
C GLU A 79 0.07 4.41 -6.31
N VAL A 80 0.40 5.02 -5.18
CA VAL A 80 -0.12 6.33 -4.78
C VAL A 80 1.03 7.34 -4.72
N PRO A 81 0.98 8.45 -5.48
CA PRO A 81 1.92 9.56 -5.34
C PRO A 81 1.71 10.28 -4.00
N MET A 82 2.68 10.20 -3.11
CA MET A 82 2.69 10.77 -1.76
C MET A 82 3.60 12.02 -1.71
N PRO A 83 3.08 13.20 -1.31
CA PRO A 83 3.89 14.38 -1.04
C PRO A 83 4.96 14.12 0.01
N ALA A 84 6.08 14.83 -0.11
CA ALA A 84 7.12 14.84 0.91
C ALA A 84 6.55 15.10 2.31
N ARG A 85 7.13 14.44 3.31
CA ARG A 85 6.82 14.59 4.75
C ARG A 85 5.39 14.22 5.17
N LEU A 86 4.63 13.54 4.32
CA LEU A 86 3.25 13.15 4.59
C LEU A 86 3.17 12.05 5.67
N ARG A 87 2.20 12.21 6.58
CA ARG A 87 1.71 11.13 7.45
C ARG A 87 0.18 11.18 7.42
N VAL A 88 -0.45 10.03 7.24
CA VAL A 88 -1.91 9.93 7.08
C VAL A 88 -2.44 8.59 7.59
N THR A 89 -3.66 8.60 8.11
CA THR A 89 -4.41 7.39 8.46
C THR A 89 -5.18 6.90 7.24
N TYR A 90 -5.18 5.59 7.02
CA TYR A 90 -5.90 4.94 5.93
C TYR A 90 -6.56 3.65 6.38
N ARG A 91 -7.43 3.13 5.52
CA ARG A 91 -8.09 1.83 5.66
C ARG A 91 -8.35 1.24 4.27
N PHE A 92 -8.54 -0.07 4.21
CA PHE A 92 -9.14 -0.72 3.05
C PHE A 92 -10.64 -0.86 3.28
N LEU A 93 -11.44 -0.54 2.26
CA LEU A 93 -12.87 -0.80 2.23
C LEU A 93 -13.11 -2.05 1.39
N VAL A 94 -13.51 -3.14 2.05
CA VAL A 94 -13.83 -4.42 1.41
C VAL A 94 -15.33 -4.61 1.51
N ASP A 95 -16.01 -4.59 0.37
CA ASP A 95 -17.49 -4.54 0.32
C ASP A 95 -18.08 -3.40 1.16
N GLY A 96 -17.37 -2.27 1.24
CA GLY A 96 -17.74 -1.10 2.05
C GLY A 96 -17.32 -1.16 3.52
N GLU A 97 -16.85 -2.31 4.01
CA GLU A 97 -16.46 -2.49 5.41
C GLU A 97 -14.98 -2.12 5.64
N PRO A 98 -14.67 -1.31 6.67
CA PRO A 98 -13.31 -0.85 6.93
C PRO A 98 -12.44 -1.97 7.52
N ARG A 99 -11.23 -2.11 6.98
CA ARG A 99 -10.21 -3.06 7.40
C ARG A 99 -8.86 -2.35 7.52
N ALA A 100 -8.18 -2.61 8.63
CA ALA A 100 -6.77 -2.24 8.76
C ALA A 100 -5.92 -3.05 7.77
N ASP A 101 -4.83 -2.46 7.28
CA ASP A 101 -3.84 -3.16 6.46
C ASP A 101 -3.13 -4.25 7.29
N PRO A 102 -3.31 -5.55 6.98
CA PRO A 102 -2.65 -6.63 7.70
C PRO A 102 -1.14 -6.67 7.50
N LEU A 103 -0.64 -6.04 6.43
CA LEU A 103 0.78 -5.98 6.06
C LEU A 103 1.48 -4.76 6.67
N ASN A 104 0.73 -3.87 7.33
CA ASN A 104 1.25 -2.69 8.00
C ASN A 104 1.29 -2.89 9.53
N PRO A 105 2.48 -2.93 10.15
CA PRO A 105 2.58 -3.05 11.61
C PRO A 105 2.10 -1.80 12.37
N ALA A 106 1.98 -0.65 11.70
CA ALA A 106 1.53 0.61 12.27
C ALA A 106 -0.01 0.73 12.23
N GLY A 107 -0.70 0.07 13.16
CA GLY A 107 -2.16 0.16 13.32
C GLY A 107 -2.62 1.44 14.03
N ALA A 108 -3.89 1.82 13.85
CA ALA A 108 -4.51 3.00 14.47
C ALA A 108 -5.98 2.80 14.85
N GLY A 109 -6.24 2.02 15.90
CA GLY A 109 -7.59 1.49 16.16
C GLY A 109 -7.90 0.37 15.17
N GLY A 110 -8.53 -0.71 15.61
CA GLY A 110 -8.47 -2.03 14.97
C GLY A 110 -8.82 -2.14 13.48
N ASP A 111 -9.39 -1.10 12.88
CA ASP A 111 -9.85 -0.98 11.50
C ASP A 111 -9.01 -0.03 10.61
N ARG A 112 -7.94 0.59 11.15
CA ARG A 112 -7.10 1.55 10.40
C ARG A 112 -5.60 1.28 10.56
N SER A 113 -4.85 1.81 9.61
CA SER A 113 -3.38 1.80 9.60
C SER A 113 -2.83 3.20 9.29
N ILE A 114 -1.55 3.44 9.60
CA ILE A 114 -0.87 4.71 9.34
C ILE A 114 0.16 4.53 8.22
N ALA A 115 0.07 5.38 7.20
CA ALA A 115 1.10 5.54 6.19
C ALA A 115 1.93 6.80 6.50
N ALA A 116 3.25 6.70 6.43
CA ALA A 116 4.14 7.84 6.54
C ALA A 116 5.23 7.74 5.48
N THR A 117 5.55 8.85 4.82
CA THR A 117 6.72 8.90 3.96
C THR A 117 8.00 8.81 4.79
N PRO A 118 9.10 8.27 4.26
CA PRO A 118 10.36 8.14 5.01
C PRO A 118 10.93 9.45 5.57
N ASP A 119 10.60 10.59 4.97
CA ASP A 119 10.99 11.93 5.40
C ASP A 119 9.96 12.62 6.32
N ALA A 120 8.90 11.91 6.74
CA ALA A 120 7.93 12.44 7.69
C ALA A 120 8.59 12.75 9.04
N PRO A 121 8.37 13.94 9.64
CA PRO A 121 8.95 14.30 10.92
C PRO A 121 8.62 13.27 12.03
N PRO A 122 9.57 12.96 12.93
CA PRO A 122 9.30 12.08 14.06
C PRO A 122 8.20 12.67 14.94
N GLN A 123 7.39 11.80 15.55
CA GLN A 123 6.34 12.17 16.51
C GLN A 123 6.71 11.60 17.88
N PRO A 124 7.56 12.29 18.67
CA PRO A 124 8.15 11.74 19.89
C PRO A 124 7.12 11.40 20.98
N HIS A 125 5.87 11.88 20.87
CA HIS A 125 4.81 11.64 21.85
C HIS A 125 3.68 10.75 21.31
N TRP A 126 3.80 10.21 20.09
CA TRP A 126 2.79 9.33 19.51
C TRP A 126 3.29 7.90 19.50
N ALA A 127 2.63 7.02 20.25
CA ALA A 127 2.87 5.58 20.16
C ALA A 127 2.18 5.03 18.90
N ILE A 128 2.97 4.55 17.94
CA ILE A 128 2.44 3.65 16.90
C ILE A 128 1.95 2.40 17.62
N ALA A 129 0.70 1.99 17.39
CA ALA A 129 0.18 0.76 17.97
C ALA A 129 0.79 -0.42 17.19
N TRP A 130 1.86 -1.00 17.72
CA TRP A 130 2.41 -2.26 17.24
C TRP A 130 1.38 -3.35 17.47
N LYS A 131 0.97 -4.07 16.41
CA LYS A 131 0.27 -5.35 16.58
C LYS A 131 1.27 -6.38 17.12
N TYR A 132 0.98 -6.91 18.31
CA TYR A 132 1.63 -8.09 18.89
C TYR A 132 1.16 -9.36 18.21
#